data_AF-A0A9D3Z7P9-F1
#
_entry.id   AF-A0A9D3Z7P9-F1
#
_cell.length_a   1.000
_cell.length_b   1.000
_cell.length_c   1.000
_cell.angle_alpha   90.00
_cell.angle_beta   90.00
_cell.angle_gamma   90.00
#
_symmetry.space_group_name_H-M   'P 1'
#
loop_
_entity.id
_entity.type
_entity.pdbx_description
1 polymer ?
#
loop_
_entity_poly.entity_id
_entity_poly.type
_entity_poly.pdbx_seq_one_letter_code
_entity_poly.pdbx_strand_id
1 'polypeptide(L)'
;MPSQLDIIKKKCTTVYPNFELNVELECRASSSFKNKHTTLFANAELNVELECRASLTFKNHFTTLSPNVELKVELECRASSSFKNKHTTLYANAELNVELECRASSTFENKHATLFANAELNVELECRASSTFKNYCTTPYPNVELNVELECRASSTFKNKHTTLFANAELNVELECRASSSFKKNCTTLSPNVELNVELECRASSSFKNYCTTLYPNVELNVELKC
;
A
#
# COMPACT_ATOMS: atom_id res chain seq x y z
N MET A 1 -27.55 -14.03 17.15
CA MET A 1 -28.05 -12.72 16.70
C MET A 1 -27.27 -12.32 15.46
N PRO A 2 -27.93 -11.95 14.35
CA PRO A 2 -27.24 -11.71 13.09
C PRO A 2 -26.43 -10.41 13.18
N SER A 3 -25.12 -10.49 12.97
CA SER A 3 -24.25 -9.32 12.78
C SER A 3 -24.66 -8.68 11.44
N GLN A 4 -25.34 -7.53 11.48
CA GLN A 4 -25.57 -6.76 10.26
C GLN A 4 -24.21 -6.34 9.71
N LEU A 5 -23.87 -6.88 8.53
CA LEU A 5 -22.71 -6.44 7.76
C LEU A 5 -23.14 -5.20 6.99
N ASP A 6 -22.62 -4.04 7.35
CA ASP A 6 -22.88 -2.81 6.60
C ASP A 6 -22.03 -2.83 5.33
N ILE A 7 -22.69 -3.06 4.18
CA ILE A 7 -22.04 -3.05 2.87
C ILE A 7 -22.35 -1.73 2.18
N ILE A 8 -21.38 -0.83 2.20
CA ILE A 8 -21.45 0.43 1.45
C ILE A 8 -20.86 0.17 0.05
N LYS A 9 -21.72 0.30 -0.97
CA LYS A 9 -21.32 0.16 -2.38
C LYS A 9 -21.41 1.52 -3.07
N LYS A 10 -20.27 2.18 -3.29
CA LYS A 10 -20.19 3.31 -4.23
C LYS A 10 -19.82 2.76 -5.61
N LYS A 11 -20.62 3.10 -6.63
CA LYS A 11 -20.51 2.45 -7.94
C LYS A 11 -19.48 3.14 -8.84
N CYS A 12 -19.31 4.46 -8.72
CA CYS A 12 -18.24 5.26 -9.31
C CYS A 12 -18.09 6.53 -8.46
N THR A 13 -16.87 6.89 -8.07
CA THR A 13 -16.54 8.22 -7.54
C THR A 13 -15.62 8.88 -8.54
N THR A 14 -16.20 9.73 -9.38
CA THR A 14 -15.43 10.63 -10.24
C THR A 14 -15.46 12.01 -9.61
N VAL A 15 -14.30 12.52 -9.25
CA VAL A 15 -14.13 13.85 -8.70
C VAL A 15 -13.49 14.73 -9.75
N TYR A 16 -14.09 15.90 -9.97
CA TYR A 16 -13.62 16.90 -10.93
C TYR A 16 -12.62 17.87 -10.28
N PRO A 17 -11.91 18.68 -11.08
CA PRO A 17 -10.84 19.54 -10.59
C PRO A 17 -11.27 20.55 -9.52
N ASN A 18 -10.36 20.87 -8.61
CA ASN A 18 -10.53 21.83 -7.50
C ASN A 18 -11.64 21.40 -6.53
N PHE A 19 -11.60 20.16 -6.07
CA PHE A 19 -12.59 19.61 -5.16
C PHE A 19 -11.92 18.79 -4.06
N GLU A 20 -12.38 19.00 -2.84
CA GLU A 20 -12.02 18.21 -1.68
C GLU A 20 -13.26 17.44 -1.22
N LEU A 21 -13.11 16.14 -0.96
CA LEU A 21 -14.17 15.30 -0.40
C LEU A 21 -13.66 14.48 0.75
N ASN A 22 -14.30 14.66 1.89
CA ASN A 22 -14.06 13.87 3.09
C ASN A 22 -15.21 12.88 3.25
N VAL A 23 -14.87 11.59 3.34
CA VAL A 23 -15.82 10.49 3.59
C VAL A 23 -15.44 9.83 4.90
N GLU A 24 -16.20 10.13 5.94
CA GLU A 24 -16.03 9.57 7.27
C GLU A 24 -17.16 8.58 7.56
N LEU A 25 -16.81 7.39 8.07
CA LEU A 25 -17.78 6.37 8.45
C LEU A 25 -17.31 5.62 9.70
N GLU A 26 -18.10 5.74 10.78
CA GLU A 26 -17.96 4.90 11.96
C GLU A 26 -18.90 3.70 11.91
N CYS A 27 -18.39 2.49 12.12
CA CYS A 27 -19.21 1.28 12.19
C CYS A 27 -18.96 0.47 13.47
N ARG A 28 -20.05 -0.03 14.07
CA ARG A 28 -19.99 -0.89 15.26
C ARG A 28 -19.97 -2.39 14.93
N ALA A 29 -20.39 -2.75 13.73
CA ALA A 29 -20.41 -4.12 13.23
C ALA A 29 -19.36 -4.29 12.13
N SER A 30 -19.22 -5.52 11.63
CA SER A 30 -18.34 -5.77 10.48
C SER A 30 -18.82 -4.94 9.29
N SER A 31 -17.89 -4.32 8.57
CA SER A 31 -18.22 -3.42 7.47
C SER A 31 -17.40 -3.72 6.24
N SER A 32 -18.02 -3.49 5.08
CA SER A 32 -17.32 -3.58 3.80
C SER A 32 -17.63 -2.37 2.93
N PHE A 33 -16.58 -1.61 2.63
CA PHE A 33 -16.61 -0.59 1.59
C PHE A 33 -16.13 -1.20 0.27
N LYS A 34 -16.96 -1.09 -0.76
CA LYS A 34 -16.62 -1.55 -2.11
C LYS A 34 -16.81 -0.42 -3.09
N ASN A 35 -15.74 -0.03 -3.74
CA ASN A 35 -15.79 0.88 -4.87
C ASN A 35 -15.21 0.20 -6.12
N LYS A 36 -15.94 0.32 -7.22
CA LYS A 36 -15.53 -0.24 -8.51
C LYS A 36 -14.56 0.69 -9.23
N HIS A 37 -14.81 2.00 -9.19
CA HIS A 37 -14.04 2.99 -9.91
C HIS A 37 -13.90 4.24 -9.06
N THR A 38 -12.67 4.53 -8.66
CA THR A 38 -12.29 5.83 -8.09
C THR A 38 -11.42 6.52 -9.14
N THR A 39 -11.86 7.68 -9.60
CA THR A 39 -11.10 8.49 -10.56
C THR A 39 -11.11 9.94 -10.11
N LEU A 40 -9.93 10.47 -9.83
CA LEU A 40 -9.74 11.84 -9.38
C LEU A 40 -8.95 12.59 -10.47
N PHE A 41 -9.38 13.82 -10.76
CA PHE A 41 -8.79 14.66 -11.80
C PHE A 41 -8.33 16.00 -11.23
N ALA A 42 -7.09 16.38 -11.55
CA ALA A 42 -6.46 17.70 -11.40
C ALA A 42 -6.84 18.53 -10.17
N ASN A 43 -5.94 18.68 -9.20
CA ASN A 43 -6.16 19.45 -7.97
C ASN A 43 -7.40 18.93 -7.20
N ALA A 44 -7.52 17.61 -7.10
CA ALA A 44 -8.59 16.96 -6.36
C ALA A 44 -7.99 16.17 -5.19
N GLU A 45 -8.69 16.23 -4.06
CA GLU A 45 -8.33 15.52 -2.85
C GLU A 45 -9.54 14.70 -2.38
N LEU A 46 -9.29 13.44 -2.04
CA LEU A 46 -10.29 12.56 -1.45
C LEU A 46 -9.69 11.91 -0.20
N ASN A 47 -10.28 12.24 0.94
CA ASN A 47 -9.94 11.60 2.20
C ASN A 47 -11.05 10.62 2.57
N VAL A 48 -10.66 9.38 2.83
CA VAL A 48 -11.58 8.31 3.27
C VAL A 48 -11.12 7.77 4.60
N GLU A 49 -11.90 8.05 5.63
CA GLU A 49 -11.66 7.60 6.99
C GLU A 49 -12.73 6.60 7.40
N LEU A 50 -12.32 5.38 7.76
CA LEU A 50 -13.22 4.32 8.19
C LEU A 50 -12.78 3.78 9.55
N GLU A 51 -13.52 4.12 10.61
CA GLU A 51 -13.33 3.53 11.94
C GLU A 51 -14.31 2.37 12.16
N CYS A 52 -13.79 1.20 12.54
CA CYS A 52 -14.61 0.02 12.79
C CYS A 52 -14.24 -0.72 14.08
N ARG A 53 -15.23 -0.98 14.94
CA ARG A 53 -15.02 -1.81 16.14
C ARG A 53 -14.91 -3.32 15.85
N ALA A 54 -15.36 -3.75 14.68
CA ALA A 54 -15.29 -5.12 14.19
C ALA A 54 -14.63 -5.14 12.80
N SER A 55 -14.52 -6.32 12.17
CA SER A 55 -13.70 -6.46 10.96
C SER A 55 -14.09 -5.49 9.84
N LEU A 56 -13.09 -4.86 9.23
CA LEU A 56 -13.24 -3.91 8.15
C LEU A 56 -12.63 -4.44 6.85
N THR A 57 -13.30 -4.16 5.73
CA THR A 57 -12.78 -4.51 4.41
C THR A 57 -13.03 -3.41 3.41
N PHE A 58 -11.96 -2.77 2.96
CA PHE A 58 -11.95 -1.81 1.87
C PHE A 58 -11.49 -2.49 0.58
N LYS A 59 -12.31 -2.39 -0.47
CA LYS A 59 -12.00 -2.94 -1.80
C LYS A 59 -12.18 -1.89 -2.87
N ASN A 60 -11.09 -1.59 -3.57
CA ASN A 60 -11.08 -0.80 -4.79
C ASN A 60 -10.73 -1.70 -5.99
N HIS A 61 -11.50 -1.61 -7.07
CA HIS A 61 -11.19 -2.37 -8.29
C HIS A 61 -10.30 -1.58 -9.24
N PHE A 62 -10.57 -0.29 -9.39
CA PHE A 62 -9.79 0.65 -10.19
C PHE A 62 -9.63 1.96 -9.43
N THR A 63 -8.39 2.42 -9.32
CA THR A 63 -8.03 3.74 -8.79
C THR A 63 -7.17 4.43 -9.82
N THR A 64 -7.62 5.58 -10.32
CA THR A 64 -6.87 6.41 -11.26
C THR A 64 -6.75 7.80 -10.69
N LEU A 65 -5.53 8.23 -10.40
CA LEU A 65 -5.22 9.58 -9.95
C LEU A 65 -4.47 10.30 -11.07
N SER A 66 -5.05 11.41 -11.51
CA SER A 66 -4.46 12.26 -12.56
C SER A 66 -3.56 13.33 -11.93
N PRO A 67 -2.86 14.17 -12.71
CA PRO A 67 -1.82 15.01 -12.13
C PRO A 67 -2.28 15.95 -11.02
N ASN A 68 -1.44 16.17 -10.01
CA ASN A 68 -1.72 17.01 -8.82
C ASN A 68 -2.95 16.55 -8.03
N VAL A 69 -2.99 15.28 -7.64
CA VAL A 69 -4.14 14.67 -6.95
C VAL A 69 -3.64 13.83 -5.79
N GLU A 70 -4.38 13.88 -4.69
CA GLU A 70 -4.14 13.04 -3.52
C GLU A 70 -5.36 12.18 -3.20
N LEU A 71 -5.12 10.92 -2.85
CA LEU A 71 -6.09 10.04 -2.21
C LEU A 71 -5.51 9.53 -0.90
N LYS A 72 -6.08 9.97 0.22
CA LYS A 72 -5.78 9.44 1.55
C LYS A 72 -6.83 8.44 1.98
N VAL A 73 -6.41 7.26 2.43
CA VAL A 73 -7.29 6.23 2.97
C VAL A 73 -6.77 5.79 4.32
N GLU A 74 -7.52 6.11 5.36
CA GLU A 74 -7.25 5.73 6.75
C GLU A 74 -8.27 4.70 7.21
N LEU A 75 -7.79 3.54 7.66
CA LEU A 75 -8.62 2.43 8.12
C LEU A 75 -8.23 2.03 9.53
N GLU A 76 -8.97 2.49 10.53
CA GLU A 76 -8.77 2.06 11.92
C GLU A 76 -9.72 0.92 12.29
N CYS A 77 -9.17 -0.16 12.87
CA CYS A 77 -9.99 -1.26 13.34
C CYS A 77 -9.51 -1.93 14.63
N ARG A 78 -10.44 -2.22 15.54
CA ARG A 78 -10.16 -3.06 16.72
C ARG A 78 -10.01 -4.54 16.41
N ALA A 79 -10.48 -4.97 15.25
CA ALA A 79 -10.40 -6.33 14.76
C ALA A 79 -9.54 -6.39 13.50
N SER A 80 -9.75 -7.37 12.63
CA SER A 80 -8.99 -7.52 11.40
C SER A 80 -9.40 -6.50 10.34
N SER A 81 -8.46 -5.83 9.70
CA SER A 81 -8.71 -4.99 8.52
C SER A 81 -8.12 -5.60 7.26
N SER A 82 -8.69 -5.21 6.11
CA SER A 82 -8.04 -5.45 4.83
C SER A 82 -8.30 -4.33 3.85
N PHE A 83 -7.24 -3.86 3.21
CA PHE A 83 -7.28 -3.01 2.03
C PHE A 83 -6.87 -3.83 0.81
N LYS A 84 -7.71 -3.83 -0.22
CA LYS A 84 -7.41 -4.50 -1.48
C LYS A 84 -7.65 -3.57 -2.65
N ASN A 85 -6.60 -3.33 -3.41
CA ASN A 85 -6.68 -2.65 -4.69
C ASN A 85 -6.29 -3.61 -5.82
N LYS A 86 -7.11 -3.71 -6.87
CA LYS A 86 -6.77 -4.58 -8.01
C LYS A 86 -5.94 -3.85 -9.06
N HIS A 87 -6.27 -2.60 -9.35
CA HIS A 87 -5.60 -1.79 -10.37
C HIS A 87 -5.46 -0.37 -9.85
N THR A 88 -4.22 0.06 -9.68
CA THR A 88 -3.85 1.43 -9.29
C THR A 88 -3.04 2.04 -10.41
N THR A 89 -3.46 3.20 -10.89
CA THR A 89 -2.71 4.00 -11.86
C THR A 89 -2.56 5.41 -11.33
N LEU A 90 -1.32 5.84 -11.10
CA LEU A 90 -0.99 7.20 -10.63
C LEU A 90 -0.21 7.93 -11.73
N TYR A 91 -0.56 9.18 -11.99
CA TYR A 91 0.08 10.03 -13.01
C TYR A 91 0.57 11.36 -12.42
N ALA A 92 1.82 11.74 -12.67
CA ALA A 92 2.36 13.12 -12.57
C ALA A 92 1.98 13.89 -11.30
N ASN A 93 2.77 13.80 -10.22
CA ASN A 93 2.47 14.44 -8.93
C ASN A 93 1.13 13.93 -8.36
N ALA A 94 0.89 12.62 -8.47
CA ALA A 94 -0.27 11.97 -7.88
C ALA A 94 0.18 11.03 -6.76
N GLU A 95 -0.54 11.09 -5.65
CA GLU A 95 -0.17 10.43 -4.42
C GLU A 95 -1.32 9.56 -3.90
N LEU A 96 -0.99 8.33 -3.53
CA LEU A 96 -1.89 7.43 -2.83
C LEU A 96 -1.29 7.10 -1.47
N ASN A 97 -1.92 7.63 -0.42
CA ASN A 97 -1.58 7.40 0.97
C ASN A 97 -2.56 6.40 1.58
N VAL A 98 -2.04 5.29 2.10
CA VAL A 98 -2.87 4.27 2.74
C VAL A 98 -2.31 3.91 4.11
N GLU A 99 -3.09 4.19 5.12
CA GLU A 99 -2.79 3.88 6.52
C GLU A 99 -3.79 2.83 7.03
N LEU A 100 -3.27 1.74 7.62
CA LEU A 100 -4.09 0.72 8.26
C LEU A 100 -3.60 0.46 9.69
N GLU A 101 -4.31 1.00 10.67
CA GLU A 101 -4.06 0.70 12.08
C GLU A 101 -5.00 -0.42 12.57
N CYS A 102 -4.43 -1.47 13.17
CA CYS A 102 -5.21 -2.59 13.70
C CYS A 102 -4.70 -3.17 15.02
N ARG A 103 -5.64 -3.47 15.92
CA ARG A 103 -5.33 -4.29 17.10
C ARG A 103 -5.20 -5.79 16.78
N ALA A 104 -5.70 -6.24 15.64
CA ALA A 104 -5.57 -7.61 15.17
C ALA A 104 -4.75 -7.64 13.87
N SER A 105 -5.04 -8.60 12.97
CA SER A 105 -4.28 -8.74 11.72
C SER A 105 -4.71 -7.72 10.67
N SER A 106 -3.75 -7.09 10.01
CA SER A 106 -3.97 -6.20 8.86
C SER A 106 -3.46 -6.83 7.58
N THR A 107 -4.06 -6.48 6.45
CA THR A 107 -3.57 -6.91 5.14
C THR A 107 -3.75 -5.82 4.10
N PHE A 108 -2.65 -5.46 3.47
CA PHE A 108 -2.65 -4.67 2.25
C PHE A 108 -2.34 -5.56 1.05
N GLU A 109 -3.16 -5.47 0.01
CA GLU A 109 -2.97 -6.19 -1.24
C GLU A 109 -3.17 -5.25 -2.43
N ASN A 110 -2.11 -5.00 -3.20
CA ASN A 110 -2.18 -4.33 -4.49
C ASN A 110 -1.80 -5.32 -5.60
N LYS A 111 -2.70 -5.59 -6.56
CA LYS A 111 -2.46 -6.61 -7.59
C LYS A 111 -1.80 -6.10 -8.87
N HIS A 112 -1.91 -4.79 -9.13
CA HIS A 112 -1.31 -4.13 -10.29
C HIS A 112 -1.19 -2.65 -9.97
N ALA A 113 0.04 -2.17 -9.83
CA ALA A 113 0.34 -0.75 -9.62
C ALA A 113 1.17 -0.23 -10.80
N THR A 114 0.63 0.76 -11.50
CA THR A 114 1.34 1.50 -12.54
C THR A 114 1.54 2.92 -12.06
N LEU A 115 2.79 3.34 -11.95
CA LEU A 115 3.15 4.67 -11.46
C LEU A 115 3.84 5.40 -12.61
N PHE A 116 3.44 6.64 -12.89
CA PHE A 116 4.03 7.45 -13.94
C PHE A 116 4.45 8.80 -13.40
N ALA A 117 5.72 9.17 -13.59
CA ALA A 117 6.26 10.52 -13.45
C ALA A 117 5.94 11.19 -12.10
N ASN A 118 6.88 11.30 -11.17
CA ASN A 118 6.68 11.94 -9.85
C ASN A 118 5.43 11.44 -9.12
N ALA A 119 5.13 10.14 -9.21
CA ALA A 119 3.99 9.54 -8.53
C ALA A 119 4.46 8.75 -7.32
N GLU A 120 3.68 8.80 -6.25
CA GLU A 120 4.07 8.28 -4.96
C GLU A 120 2.98 7.34 -4.42
N LEU A 121 3.41 6.21 -3.87
CA LEU A 121 2.56 5.28 -3.16
C LEU A 121 3.16 5.03 -1.79
N ASN A 122 2.49 5.57 -0.76
CA ASN A 122 2.87 5.39 0.64
C ASN A 122 1.90 4.42 1.30
N VAL A 123 2.46 3.42 1.98
CA VAL A 123 1.67 2.43 2.71
C VAL A 123 2.26 2.20 4.09
N GLU A 124 1.47 2.53 5.10
CA GLU A 124 1.79 2.32 6.51
C GLU A 124 0.81 1.29 7.10
N LEU A 125 1.35 0.19 7.63
CA LEU A 125 0.55 -0.83 8.32
C LEU A 125 1.05 -0.99 9.76
N GLU A 126 0.33 -0.41 10.73
CA GLU A 126 0.58 -0.65 12.15
C GLU A 126 -0.33 -1.77 12.68
N CYS A 127 0.27 -2.76 13.35
CA CYS A 127 -0.52 -3.83 13.94
C CYS A 127 0.01 -4.44 15.24
N ARG A 128 -0.92 -4.71 16.18
CA ARG A 128 -0.55 -5.45 17.41
C ARG A 128 -0.37 -6.95 17.21
N ALA A 129 -0.88 -7.49 16.09
CA ALA A 129 -0.75 -8.90 15.75
C ALA A 129 0.11 -9.07 14.49
N SER A 130 -0.46 -9.59 13.40
CA SER A 130 0.26 -9.85 12.16
C SER A 130 -0.12 -8.91 11.02
N SER A 131 0.87 -8.40 10.29
CA SER A 131 0.64 -7.62 9.07
C SER A 131 1.10 -8.39 7.86
N THR A 132 0.44 -8.12 6.74
CA THR A 132 0.88 -8.65 5.46
C THR A 132 0.73 -7.59 4.39
N PHE A 133 1.86 -7.24 3.79
CA PHE A 133 1.93 -6.44 2.57
C PHE A 133 2.17 -7.35 1.37
N LYS A 134 1.31 -7.22 0.37
CA LYS A 134 1.44 -7.92 -0.91
C LYS A 134 1.29 -6.93 -2.05
N ASN A 135 2.34 -6.77 -2.84
CA ASN A 135 2.29 -6.06 -4.10
C ASN A 135 2.64 -7.01 -5.25
N TYR A 136 1.78 -7.08 -6.25
CA TYR A 136 1.99 -7.87 -7.46
C TYR A 136 2.07 -6.90 -8.63
N CYS A 137 3.09 -7.07 -9.47
CA CYS A 137 3.27 -6.33 -10.72
C CYS A 137 3.27 -4.80 -10.52
N THR A 138 4.42 -4.26 -10.12
CA THR A 138 4.65 -2.82 -10.07
C THR A 138 5.45 -2.41 -11.31
N THR A 139 4.90 -1.46 -12.08
CA THR A 139 5.57 -0.90 -13.27
C THR A 139 5.72 0.63 -13.11
N PRO A 140 6.70 1.08 -12.32
CA PRO A 140 7.04 2.48 -12.21
C PRO A 140 7.79 2.98 -13.46
N TYR A 141 7.31 4.09 -14.03
CA TYR A 141 7.97 4.94 -15.04
C TYR A 141 8.59 6.16 -14.36
N PRO A 142 9.62 6.80 -14.94
CA PRO A 142 10.65 7.54 -14.19
C PRO A 142 10.21 8.50 -13.09
N ASN A 143 11.04 8.63 -12.06
CA ASN A 143 10.87 9.48 -10.86
C ASN A 143 9.69 9.05 -10.00
N VAL A 144 9.76 7.89 -9.39
CA VAL A 144 8.60 7.29 -8.71
C VAL A 144 9.07 6.62 -7.45
N GLU A 145 8.29 6.83 -6.40
CA GLU A 145 8.64 6.42 -5.05
C GLU A 145 7.57 5.48 -4.51
N LEU A 146 8.04 4.39 -3.91
CA LEU A 146 7.20 3.44 -3.19
C LEU A 146 7.78 3.30 -1.78
N ASN A 147 7.07 3.87 -0.81
CA ASN A 147 7.42 3.76 0.60
C ASN A 147 6.48 2.79 1.29
N VAL A 148 7.05 1.82 2.01
CA VAL A 148 6.29 0.83 2.76
C VAL A 148 6.86 0.70 4.16
N GLU A 149 6.07 1.06 5.15
CA GLU A 149 6.39 0.92 6.56
C GLU A 149 5.46 -0.12 7.20
N LEU A 150 6.03 -1.16 7.80
CA LEU A 150 5.28 -2.19 8.52
C LEU A 150 5.78 -2.29 9.96
N GLU A 151 5.05 -1.71 10.90
CA GLU A 151 5.29 -1.89 12.34
C GLU A 151 4.35 -2.97 12.90
N CYS A 152 4.88 -4.08 13.41
CA CYS A 152 4.06 -5.03 14.15
C CYS A 152 4.69 -5.65 15.40
N ARG A 153 3.84 -5.87 16.40
CA ARG A 153 4.26 -6.51 17.67
C ARG A 153 4.39 -8.04 17.57
N ALA A 154 3.85 -8.68 16.54
CA ALA A 154 4.08 -10.09 16.28
C ALA A 154 4.84 -10.29 14.96
N SER A 155 4.16 -10.75 13.91
CA SER A 155 4.83 -11.11 12.66
C SER A 155 4.45 -10.21 11.49
N SER A 156 5.45 -9.80 10.71
CA SER A 156 5.24 -9.09 9.45
C SER A 156 5.65 -9.93 8.26
N THR A 157 4.96 -9.71 7.15
CA THR A 157 5.32 -10.32 5.87
C THR A 157 5.23 -9.29 4.76
N PHE A 158 6.38 -9.03 4.14
CA PHE A 158 6.47 -8.25 2.92
C PHE A 158 6.68 -9.19 1.72
N LYS A 159 5.80 -9.10 0.73
CA LYS A 159 5.90 -9.85 -0.53
C LYS A 159 5.70 -8.92 -1.71
N ASN A 160 6.74 -8.67 -2.48
CA ASN A 160 6.65 -8.01 -3.78
C ASN A 160 7.02 -8.99 -4.90
N LYS A 161 6.15 -9.13 -5.91
CA LYS A 161 6.37 -10.03 -7.05
C LYS A 161 6.25 -9.28 -8.37
N HIS A 162 7.13 -9.63 -9.31
CA HIS A 162 7.12 -9.14 -10.69
C HIS A 162 7.27 -7.62 -10.78
N THR A 163 8.26 -7.09 -10.05
CA THR A 163 8.63 -5.69 -10.17
C THR A 163 9.43 -5.47 -11.46
N THR A 164 9.00 -4.51 -12.28
CA THR A 164 9.78 -3.99 -13.41
C THR A 164 10.01 -2.51 -13.13
N LEU A 165 11.17 -2.18 -12.56
CA LEU A 165 11.51 -0.79 -12.24
C LEU A 165 12.15 -0.14 -13.47
N PHE A 166 11.56 0.95 -13.98
CA PHE A 166 12.18 1.82 -14.97
C PHE A 166 12.90 2.99 -14.28
N ALA A 167 13.81 3.64 -15.00
CA ALA A 167 14.87 4.50 -14.45
C ALA A 167 14.40 5.56 -13.43
N ASN A 168 15.23 5.89 -12.44
CA ASN A 168 14.93 6.82 -11.33
C ASN A 168 13.72 6.36 -10.50
N ALA A 169 13.74 5.12 -10.03
CA ALA A 169 12.72 4.59 -9.13
C ALA A 169 13.36 4.28 -7.78
N GLU A 170 12.68 4.69 -6.71
CA GLU A 170 13.09 4.43 -5.34
C GLU A 170 12.06 3.51 -4.68
N LEU A 171 12.56 2.53 -3.95
CA LEU A 171 11.75 1.66 -3.11
C LEU A 171 12.38 1.63 -1.72
N ASN A 172 11.66 2.21 -0.76
CA ASN A 172 12.01 2.18 0.64
C ASN A 172 11.07 1.21 1.36
N VAL A 173 11.64 0.24 2.07
CA VAL A 173 10.89 -0.70 2.89
C VAL A 173 11.48 -0.76 4.28
N GLU A 174 10.69 -0.33 5.25
CA GLU A 174 11.03 -0.41 6.67
C GLU A 174 10.12 -1.44 7.35
N LEU A 175 10.71 -2.47 7.95
CA LEU A 175 9.98 -3.48 8.70
C LEU A 175 10.46 -3.48 10.15
N GLU A 176 9.64 -2.98 11.07
CA GLU A 176 9.85 -3.13 12.51
C GLU A 176 8.99 -4.27 13.05
N CYS A 177 9.62 -5.27 13.68
CA CYS A 177 8.92 -6.38 14.29
C CYS A 177 9.48 -6.83 15.65
N ARG A 178 8.58 -7.07 16.61
CA ARG A 178 8.98 -7.66 17.90
C ARG A 178 9.09 -9.18 17.88
N ALA A 179 8.56 -9.85 16.85
CA ALA A 179 8.74 -11.28 16.63
C ALA A 179 9.32 -11.56 15.24
N SER A 180 8.72 -12.47 14.47
CA SER A 180 9.31 -12.94 13.20
C SER A 180 8.92 -12.09 12.01
N SER A 181 9.89 -11.78 11.15
CA SER A 181 9.65 -11.05 9.91
C SER A 181 10.07 -11.87 8.68
N SER A 182 9.36 -11.65 7.57
CA SER A 182 9.79 -12.19 6.28
C SER A 182 9.68 -11.16 5.18
N PHE A 183 10.81 -10.94 4.51
CA PHE A 183 10.91 -10.14 3.32
C PHE A 183 11.17 -11.04 2.12
N LYS A 184 10.29 -10.94 1.11
CA LYS A 184 10.49 -11.60 -0.17
C LYS A 184 10.22 -10.65 -1.33
N LYS A 185 11.26 -10.39 -2.13
CA LYS A 185 11.18 -9.65 -3.39
C LYS A 185 11.56 -10.55 -4.56
N ASN A 186 10.71 -10.56 -5.58
CA ASN A 186 10.99 -11.17 -6.87
C ASN A 186 10.90 -10.10 -7.96
N CYS A 187 12.03 -9.64 -8.49
CA CYS A 187 12.10 -8.67 -9.58
C CYS A 187 12.38 -9.35 -10.91
N THR A 188 11.73 -8.85 -11.96
CA THR A 188 11.96 -9.32 -13.33
C THR A 188 13.11 -8.52 -13.97
N THR A 189 13.08 -7.19 -13.81
CA THR A 189 14.04 -6.26 -14.43
C THR A 189 14.24 -5.02 -13.55
N LEU A 190 15.50 -4.64 -13.32
CA LEU A 190 15.90 -3.37 -12.69
C LEU A 190 16.66 -2.51 -13.70
N SER A 191 16.05 -1.43 -14.18
CA SER A 191 16.67 -0.46 -15.10
C SER A 191 17.70 0.42 -14.37
N PRO A 192 18.47 1.27 -15.09
CA PRO A 192 19.46 2.14 -14.46
C PRO A 192 18.90 3.17 -13.48
N ASN A 193 19.69 3.59 -12.49
CA ASN A 193 19.31 4.56 -11.45
C ASN A 193 18.12 4.10 -10.62
N VAL A 194 18.21 2.88 -10.10
CA VAL A 194 17.21 2.35 -9.16
C VAL A 194 17.86 2.22 -7.81
N GLU A 195 17.21 2.76 -6.79
CA GLU A 195 17.61 2.64 -5.40
C GLU A 195 16.62 1.72 -4.66
N LEU A 196 17.17 0.74 -3.94
CA LEU A 196 16.41 -0.13 -3.06
C LEU A 196 16.99 -0.04 -1.66
N ASN A 197 16.24 0.56 -0.76
CA ASN A 197 16.55 0.61 0.67
C ASN A 197 15.62 -0.34 1.41
N VAL A 198 16.19 -1.30 2.14
CA VAL A 198 15.44 -2.22 3.00
C VAL A 198 16.07 -2.20 4.39
N GLU A 199 15.30 -1.69 5.35
CA GLU A 199 15.66 -1.73 6.77
C GLU A 199 14.77 -2.74 7.49
N LEU A 200 15.39 -3.70 8.17
CA LEU A 200 14.70 -4.71 8.97
C LEU A 200 15.17 -4.61 10.42
N GLU A 201 14.32 -4.10 11.30
CA GLU A 201 14.53 -4.14 12.74
C GLU A 201 13.64 -5.21 13.37
N CYS A 202 14.24 -6.29 13.86
CA CYS A 202 13.50 -7.46 14.33
C CYS A 202 14.07 -8.02 15.63
N ARG A 203 13.29 -8.08 16.71
CA ARG A 203 13.77 -8.65 18.00
C ARG A 203 13.83 -10.18 18.03
N ALA A 204 13.52 -10.85 16.92
CA ALA A 204 13.55 -12.30 16.79
C ALA A 204 13.96 -12.71 15.35
N SER A 205 13.53 -13.89 14.88
CA SER A 205 13.98 -14.42 13.59
C SER A 205 13.47 -13.63 12.39
N SER A 206 14.41 -13.15 11.57
CA SER A 206 14.13 -12.49 10.29
C SER A 206 14.56 -13.38 9.12
N SER A 207 13.87 -13.24 7.99
CA SER A 207 14.27 -13.89 6.74
C SER A 207 14.18 -12.93 5.57
N PHE A 208 15.27 -12.84 4.81
CA PHE A 208 15.36 -11.99 3.62
C PHE A 208 15.62 -12.84 2.38
N LYS A 209 14.80 -12.65 1.35
CA LYS A 209 15.00 -13.27 0.03
C LYS A 209 14.74 -12.26 -1.07
N ASN A 210 15.76 -11.97 -1.87
CA ASN A 210 15.65 -11.12 -3.06
C ASN A 210 16.11 -11.90 -4.29
N TYR A 211 15.26 -11.96 -5.32
CA TYR A 211 15.54 -12.63 -6.58
C TYR A 211 15.32 -11.64 -7.73
N CYS A 212 16.41 -11.21 -8.38
CA CYS A 212 16.37 -10.33 -9.55
C CYS A 212 16.95 -11.07 -10.76
N THR A 213 16.22 -11.14 -11.87
CA THR A 213 16.69 -11.82 -13.09
C THR A 213 17.55 -10.95 -14.01
N THR A 214 17.31 -9.63 -14.06
CA THR A 214 18.04 -8.71 -14.95
C THR A 214 18.41 -7.43 -14.20
N LEU A 215 19.69 -7.10 -14.15
CA LEU A 215 20.25 -5.90 -13.52
C LEU A 215 20.93 -5.04 -14.59
N TYR A 216 20.49 -3.80 -14.77
CA TYR A 216 21.16 -2.79 -15.58
C TYR A 216 22.16 -1.97 -14.71
N PRO A 217 23.08 -1.18 -15.30
CA PRO A 217 24.07 -0.40 -14.55
C PRO A 217 23.43 0.64 -13.59
N ASN A 218 24.13 1.05 -12.53
CA ASN A 218 23.64 2.03 -11.53
C ASN A 218 22.41 1.58 -10.73
N VAL A 219 22.42 0.34 -10.25
CA VAL A 219 21.46 -0.15 -9.26
C VAL A 219 22.15 -0.14 -7.90
N GLU A 220 21.60 0.60 -6.94
CA GLU A 220 22.04 0.58 -5.55
C GLU A 220 21.08 -0.26 -4.70
N LEU A 221 21.67 -1.10 -3.85
CA LEU A 221 20.96 -1.98 -2.95
C LEU A 221 21.53 -1.81 -1.54
N ASN A 222 20.77 -1.16 -0.68
CA ASN A 222 21.10 -0.99 0.72
C ASN A 222 20.16 -1.90 1.53
N VAL A 223 20.75 -2.84 2.27
CA VAL A 223 20.02 -3.74 3.16
C VAL A 223 20.64 -3.65 4.55
N GLU A 224 19.88 -3.11 5.50
CA GLU A 224 20.25 -3.06 6.91
C GLU A 224 19.41 -4.05 7.71
N LEU A 225 20.08 -4.92 8.48
CA LEU A 225 19.45 -5.93 9.32
C LEU A 225 19.87 -5.70 10.76
N LYS A 226 18.95 -5.19 11.59
CA LYS A 226 19.11 -5.03 13.04
C LYS A 226 18.28 -6.12 13.72
N CYS A 227 18.93 -7.17 14.22
CA CYS A 227 18.24 -8.27 14.93
C CYS A 227 18.94 -8.66 16.23
#